data_AF-A0A0B8NVT3-F1
#
_entry.id   AF-A0A0B8NVT3-F1
#
_cell.length_a   1.000
_cell.length_b   1.000
_cell.length_c   1.000
_cell.angle_alpha   90.00
_cell.angle_beta   90.00
_cell.angle_gamma   90.00
#
_symmetry.space_group_name_H-M   'P 1'
#
loop_
_entity.id
_entity.type
_entity.pdbx_description
1 polymer ?
#
loop_
_entity_poly.entity_id
_entity_poly.type
_entity_poly.pdbx_seq_one_letter_code
_entity_poly.pdbx_strand_id
1 'polypeptide(L)'
;MKNTHDSEARLAYLKQQLPVEVTRAVTDTLKEDLGGTLDASADITASLIAADTQGVATIITREHGVFCGQMWADEVFKQLGSEVAIEWHVADGDTVEPNQTLCT
;
A
#
# COMPACT_ATOMS: atom_id res chain seq x y z
N MET A 1 36.41 -7.50 21.14
CA MET A 1 35.65 -6.61 20.24
C MET A 1 34.20 -7.08 20.25
N LYS A 2 33.33 -6.45 21.06
CA LYS A 2 31.89 -6.74 21.10
C LYS A 2 31.20 -5.62 20.33
N ASN A 3 30.82 -5.86 19.08
CA ASN A 3 29.92 -5.02 18.28
C ASN A 3 29.49 -5.81 17.03
N THR A 4 29.05 -7.06 17.19
CA THR A 4 28.39 -7.77 16.08
C THR A 4 26.91 -7.41 16.17
N HIS A 5 26.54 -6.37 15.44
CA HIS A 5 25.17 -5.99 15.15
C HIS A 5 24.46 -7.20 14.52
N ASP A 6 23.60 -7.88 15.28
CA ASP A 6 22.86 -9.04 14.78
C ASP A 6 21.73 -8.55 13.86
N SER A 7 22.04 -8.45 12.57
CA SER A 7 21.09 -8.08 11.52
C SER A 7 20.08 -9.20 11.24
N GLU A 8 20.47 -10.46 11.45
CA GLU A 8 19.58 -11.60 11.21
C GLU A 8 18.45 -11.63 12.23
N ALA A 9 18.76 -11.51 13.52
CA ALA A 9 17.75 -11.48 14.57
C ALA A 9 16.77 -10.31 14.41
N ARG A 10 17.25 -9.12 14.03
CA ARG A 10 16.38 -7.95 13.82
C ARG A 10 15.55 -8.06 12.55
N LEU A 11 16.11 -8.60 11.47
CA LEU A 11 15.33 -8.89 10.27
C LEU A 11 14.22 -9.92 10.56
N ALA A 12 14.52 -10.96 11.33
CA ALA A 12 13.54 -11.95 11.75
C ALA A 12 12.40 -11.32 12.58
N TYR A 13 12.75 -10.47 13.55
CA TYR A 13 11.78 -9.71 14.32
C TYR A 13 10.91 -8.81 13.44
N LEU A 14 11.52 -8.05 12.52
CA LEU A 14 10.79 -7.16 11.61
C LEU A 14 9.83 -7.94 10.72
N LYS A 15 10.27 -9.06 10.12
CA LYS A 15 9.39 -9.92 9.30
C LYS A 15 8.18 -10.44 10.08
N GLN A 16 8.34 -10.70 11.38
CA GLN A 16 7.25 -11.15 12.23
C GLN A 16 6.26 -10.01 12.56
N GLN A 17 6.75 -8.80 12.82
CA GLN A 17 5.91 -7.68 13.26
C GLN A 17 5.30 -6.90 12.09
N LEU A 18 5.98 -6.83 10.96
CA LEU A 18 5.62 -5.97 9.84
C LEU A 18 4.18 -6.18 9.34
N PRO A 19 3.65 -7.41 9.19
CA PRO A 19 2.25 -7.58 8.78
C PRO A 19 1.24 -6.94 9.73
N VAL A 20 1.49 -7.02 11.05
CA VAL A 20 0.64 -6.40 12.07
C VAL A 20 0.71 -4.88 11.97
N GLU A 21 1.93 -4.36 11.80
CA GLU A 21 2.15 -2.92 11.67
C GLU A 21 1.59 -2.34 10.38
N VAL A 22 1.63 -3.09 9.26
CA VAL A 22 1.00 -2.71 8.01
C VAL A 22 -0.51 -2.58 8.20
N THR A 23 -1.18 -3.62 8.71
CA THR A 23 -2.63 -3.57 8.96
C THR A 23 -3.00 -2.42 9.88
N ARG A 24 -2.24 -2.21 10.97
CA ARG A 24 -2.46 -1.12 11.93
C ARG A 24 -2.31 0.25 11.28
N ALA A 25 -1.19 0.49 10.61
CA ALA A 25 -0.92 1.79 9.98
C ALA A 25 -1.94 2.11 8.89
N VAL A 26 -2.29 1.13 8.04
CA VAL A 26 -3.31 1.30 7.00
C VAL A 26 -4.69 1.57 7.61
N THR A 27 -5.05 0.89 8.71
CA THR A 27 -6.31 1.16 9.43
C THR A 27 -6.37 2.60 9.92
N ASP A 28 -5.29 3.08 10.54
CA ASP A 28 -5.23 4.43 11.08
C ASP A 28 -5.35 5.48 9.96
N THR A 29 -4.63 5.29 8.85
CA THR A 29 -4.68 6.16 7.68
C THR A 29 -6.03 6.15 6.97
N LEU A 30 -6.68 4.99 6.81
CA LEU A 30 -8.02 4.97 6.20
C LEU A 30 -9.06 5.63 7.10
N LYS A 31 -8.96 5.43 8.41
CA LYS A 31 -9.87 6.08 9.36
C LYS A 31 -9.68 7.59 9.37
N GLU A 32 -8.46 8.11 9.32
CA GLU A 32 -8.29 9.57 9.34
C GLU A 32 -8.92 10.22 8.10
N ASP A 33 -8.84 9.56 6.94
CA ASP A 33 -9.37 10.07 5.67
C ASP A 33 -10.90 9.92 5.57
N LEU A 34 -11.45 8.79 6.05
CA LEU A 34 -12.88 8.48 5.99
C LEU A 34 -13.67 8.93 7.24
N GLY A 35 -13.11 9.79 8.08
CA GLY A 35 -13.84 10.38 9.22
C GLY A 35 -14.05 9.42 10.41
N GLY A 36 -13.09 8.54 10.67
CA GLY A 36 -13.01 7.64 11.82
C GLY A 36 -13.52 6.21 11.54
N THR A 37 -13.92 5.91 10.31
CA THR A 37 -14.46 4.60 9.89
C THR A 37 -13.61 3.98 8.77
N LEU A 38 -13.85 2.70 8.48
CA LEU A 38 -13.33 2.01 7.28
C LEU A 38 -14.41 1.85 6.21
N ASP A 39 -15.57 2.49 6.39
CA ASP A 39 -16.66 2.47 5.43
C ASP A 39 -16.31 3.37 4.24
N ALA A 40 -15.99 2.76 3.09
CA ALA A 40 -15.65 3.46 1.86
C ALA A 40 -16.78 4.39 1.36
N SER A 41 -18.04 4.14 1.76
CA SER A 41 -19.16 5.03 1.40
C SER A 41 -19.12 6.39 2.11
N ALA A 42 -18.20 6.57 3.06
CA ALA A 42 -17.94 7.87 3.69
C ALA A 42 -17.29 8.89 2.73
N ASP A 43 -16.74 8.47 1.59
CA ASP A 43 -16.32 9.40 0.53
C ASP A 43 -17.55 9.94 -0.23
N ILE A 44 -17.98 11.14 0.15
CA ILE A 44 -19.14 11.81 -0.44
C ILE A 44 -18.94 12.19 -1.90
N THR A 45 -17.71 12.39 -2.37
CA THR A 45 -17.45 12.77 -3.76
C THR A 45 -17.55 11.54 -4.66
N ALA A 46 -17.05 10.39 -4.19
CA ALA A 46 -17.21 9.11 -4.89
C ALA A 46 -18.68 8.70 -5.05
N SER A 47 -19.57 9.11 -4.13
CA SER A 47 -21.01 8.84 -4.21
C SER A 47 -21.72 9.43 -5.45
N LEU A 48 -21.07 10.35 -6.16
CA LEU A 48 -21.58 10.92 -7.42
C LEU A 48 -21.38 10.00 -8.63
N ILE A 49 -20.56 8.96 -8.49
CA ILE A 49 -20.34 7.93 -9.50
C ILE A 49 -21.35 6.79 -9.29
N ALA A 50 -21.91 6.26 -10.37
CA ALA A 50 -22.83 5.12 -10.27
C ALA A 50 -22.10 3.90 -9.67
N ALA A 51 -22.71 3.24 -8.68
CA ALA A 51 -22.08 2.19 -7.88
C ALA A 51 -21.59 0.97 -8.67
N ASP A 52 -22.16 0.72 -9.86
CA ASP A 52 -21.80 -0.37 -10.76
C ASP A 52 -20.70 0.02 -11.78
N THR A 53 -20.22 1.27 -11.74
CA THR A 53 -19.15 1.74 -12.62
C THR A 53 -17.85 1.03 -12.30
N GLN A 54 -17.28 0.35 -13.30
CA GLN A 54 -15.97 -0.26 -13.22
C GLN A 54 -14.91 0.66 -13.82
N GLY A 55 -13.78 0.81 -13.12
CA GLY A 55 -12.64 1.62 -13.56
C GLY A 55 -11.37 0.78 -13.64
N VAL A 56 -10.44 1.22 -14.49
CA VAL A 56 -9.06 0.73 -14.52
C VAL A 56 -8.17 1.95 -14.42
N ALA A 57 -7.15 1.87 -13.56
CA ALA A 57 -6.19 2.94 -13.33
C ALA A 57 -4.77 2.39 -13.35
N THR A 58 -3.77 3.26 -13.32
CA THR A 58 -2.37 2.87 -13.21
C THR A 58 -1.63 3.85 -12.32
N ILE A 59 -0.68 3.36 -11.54
CA ILE A 59 0.24 4.23 -10.78
C ILE A 59 1.55 4.34 -11.55
N ILE A 60 2.05 5.57 -11.72
CA ILE A 60 3.37 5.85 -12.30
C ILE A 60 4.25 6.59 -11.29
N THR A 61 5.56 6.39 -11.38
CA THR A 61 6.52 7.35 -10.81
C THR A 61 6.80 8.46 -11.82
N ARG A 62 7.10 9.68 -11.36
CA ARG A 62 7.53 10.81 -12.23
C ARG A 62 9.02 11.13 -12.10
N GLU A 63 9.71 10.43 -11.22
CA GLU A 63 11.11 10.68 -10.87
C GLU A 63 11.87 9.36 -10.76
N HIS A 64 13.20 9.43 -10.80
CA HIS A 64 14.05 8.27 -10.50
C HIS A 64 13.99 7.93 -9.02
N GLY A 65 14.08 6.64 -8.68
CA GLY A 65 14.08 6.22 -7.28
C GLY A 65 14.23 4.71 -7.09
N VAL A 66 13.91 4.26 -5.88
CA VAL A 66 13.79 2.84 -5.54
C VAL A 66 12.36 2.61 -5.06
N PHE A 67 11.67 1.64 -5.65
CA PHE A 67 10.31 1.30 -5.26
C PHE A 67 10.27 0.57 -3.92
N CYS A 68 9.31 0.91 -3.07
CA CYS A 68 9.01 0.23 -1.82
C CYS A 68 7.58 0.57 -1.40
N GLY A 69 6.83 -0.41 -0.91
CA GLY A 69 5.50 -0.20 -0.34
C GLY A 69 4.42 -1.14 -0.83
N GLN A 70 4.76 -2.19 -1.59
CA GLN A 70 3.78 -3.09 -2.21
C GLN A 70 2.74 -3.60 -1.20
N MET A 71 3.22 -4.12 -0.06
CA MET A 71 2.39 -4.69 1.00
C MET A 71 1.43 -3.69 1.65
N TRP A 72 1.78 -2.40 1.69
CA TRP A 72 0.90 -1.36 2.23
C TRP A 72 -0.21 -1.01 1.25
N ALA A 73 0.11 -0.86 -0.03
CA ALA A 73 -0.88 -0.60 -1.08
C ALA A 73 -1.87 -1.78 -1.19
N ASP A 74 -1.38 -3.03 -1.17
CA ASP A 74 -2.24 -4.21 -1.16
C ASP A 74 -3.21 -4.22 0.04
N GLU A 75 -2.72 -3.87 1.23
CA GLU A 75 -3.54 -3.85 2.45
C GLU A 75 -4.62 -2.74 2.43
N VAL A 76 -4.34 -1.59 1.78
CA VAL A 76 -5.34 -0.51 1.59
C VAL A 76 -6.58 -1.05 0.89
N PHE A 77 -6.41 -1.67 -0.29
CA PHE A 77 -7.53 -2.19 -1.06
C PHE A 77 -8.18 -3.40 -0.41
N LYS A 78 -7.41 -4.19 0.35
CA LYS A 78 -7.96 -5.28 1.16
C LYS A 78 -8.93 -4.75 2.23
N GLN A 79 -8.54 -3.70 2.97
CA GLN A 79 -9.38 -3.12 4.02
C GLN A 79 -10.60 -2.37 3.46
N LEU A 80 -10.52 -1.83 2.25
CA LEU A 80 -11.63 -1.17 1.56
C LEU A 80 -12.63 -2.13 0.89
N GLY A 81 -12.53 -3.43 1.12
CA GLY A 81 -13.51 -4.42 0.65
C GLY A 81 -12.98 -5.48 -0.32
N SER A 82 -11.69 -5.42 -0.70
CA SER A 82 -11.03 -6.42 -1.56
C SER A 82 -11.67 -6.60 -2.95
N GLU A 83 -12.33 -5.57 -3.49
CA GLU A 83 -12.91 -5.58 -4.85
C GLU A 83 -11.93 -5.07 -5.93
N VAL A 84 -10.83 -4.45 -5.52
CA VAL A 84 -9.79 -3.97 -6.43
C VAL A 84 -8.71 -5.04 -6.59
N ALA A 85 -8.38 -5.38 -7.83
CA ALA A 85 -7.23 -6.20 -8.18
C ALA A 85 -6.06 -5.30 -8.59
N ILE A 86 -4.84 -5.66 -8.17
CA ILE A 86 -3.61 -4.94 -8.51
C ILE A 86 -2.67 -5.91 -9.22
N GLU A 87 -2.22 -5.55 -10.40
CA GLU A 87 -1.12 -6.22 -11.11
C GLU A 87 0.15 -5.36 -10.98
N TRP A 88 1.12 -5.87 -10.22
CA TRP A 88 2.40 -5.21 -9.99
C TRP A 88 3.39 -5.46 -11.11
N HIS A 89 4.01 -4.39 -11.61
CA HIS A 89 5.05 -4.41 -12.66
C HIS A 89 6.46 -4.21 -12.08
N VAL A 90 6.57 -4.02 -10.76
CA VAL A 90 7.80 -3.81 -9.98
C VAL A 90 7.70 -4.54 -8.64
N ALA A 91 8.84 -4.81 -8.01
CA ALA A 91 8.93 -5.36 -6.66
C ALA A 91 9.66 -4.41 -5.71
N ASP A 92 9.38 -4.53 -4.40
CA ASP A 92 10.09 -3.77 -3.36
C ASP A 92 11.62 -3.95 -3.51
N GLY A 93 12.34 -2.84 -3.71
CA GLY A 93 13.78 -2.79 -3.93
C GLY A 93 14.22 -2.52 -5.38
N ASP A 94 13.29 -2.55 -6.34
CA ASP A 94 13.60 -2.25 -7.74
C ASP A 94 13.97 -0.76 -7.94
N THR A 95 14.92 -0.49 -8.82
CA THR A 95 15.17 0.89 -9.29
C THR A 95 14.10 1.27 -10.31
N VAL A 96 13.57 2.48 -10.20
CA VAL A 96 12.53 2.99 -11.10
C VAL A 96 12.95 4.28 -11.80
N GLU A 97 12.34 4.54 -12.96
CA GLU A 97 12.60 5.70 -13.82
C GLU A 97 11.35 6.54 -14.10
N PRO A 98 11.50 7.85 -14.44
CA PRO A 98 10.38 8.72 -14.73
C PRO A 98 9.40 8.14 -15.76
N ASN A 99 8.11 8.22 -15.44
CA ASN A 99 6.98 7.71 -16.21
C ASN A 99 6.87 6.18 -16.29
N GLN A 100 7.66 5.44 -15.51
CA GLN A 100 7.49 3.99 -15.38
C GLN A 100 6.17 3.67 -14.65
N THR A 101 5.39 2.75 -15.23
CA THR A 101 4.21 2.17 -14.60
C THR A 101 4.63 1.19 -13.50
N LEU A 102 4.08 1.37 -12.30
CA LEU A 102 4.35 0.56 -11.11
C LEU A 102 3.33 -0.57 -10.96
N CYS A 103 2.05 -0.25 -11.17
CA CYS A 103 0.96 -1.22 -11.18
C CYS A 103 -0.21 -0.74 -12.05
N THR A 104 -1.07 -1.69 -12.41
CA THR A 104 -2.37 -1.52 -13.06
C THR A 104 -3.46 -2.12 -12.19
#